data_AF-A0A124I7H1-F1
#
_entry.id   AF-A0A124I7H1-F1
#
_cell.length_a   1.000
_cell.length_b   1.000
_cell.length_c   1.000
_cell.angle_alpha   90.00
_cell.angle_beta   90.00
_cell.angle_gamma   90.00
#
_symmetry.space_group_name_H-M   'P 1'
#
loop_
_entity.id
_entity.type
_entity.pdbx_description
1 polymer ?
#
loop_
_entity_poly.entity_id
_entity_poly.type
_entity_poly.pdbx_seq_one_letter_code
_entity_poly.pdbx_strand_id
1 'polypeptide(L)'
;MTTAYPVSPNTVLANALSHAEDVLTPRVLDAAPERIVFVVGTQINGAPHIGTSLVQSLTFATAARIRGKFGVPAEVQFGALDNAPYAVVTDHETGHRYQRAYAQALGEQGVVEQVDKLYRPLFTILSERLNVPYTVETYSQQQAGEHFRRTWLRALPRMDAARWWLAPSSGVAHIRVPCPRPACGWAEKHAERTHVQHVGPERAIVSAVCLHHGEYEVKIDPTGEGYLDLATLYRNLIKELAVTGKTGTLYVMVKGGDWVFGSQLVDGALQALGLTQGQLPARLFCPMILSDTGAKLSKSLIREGRAALPEGAAPWMLDTRDWPGSLAEYVDRLLSMAEVVLSDPRHFFRSYSAGELSRMMTAPTPRSVSAP
;
A
#
# COMPACT_ATOMS: atom_id res chain seq x y z
N MET A 1 8.81 -31.50 19.25
CA MET A 1 8.43 -30.35 20.11
C MET A 1 8.35 -29.13 19.22
N THR A 2 7.15 -28.64 18.93
CA THR A 2 6.94 -27.44 18.08
C THR A 2 7.00 -26.21 18.98
N THR A 3 7.99 -25.34 18.79
CA THR A 3 8.13 -24.11 19.59
C THR A 3 7.06 -23.09 19.19
N ALA A 4 6.55 -22.33 20.17
CA ALA A 4 5.63 -21.22 19.90
C ALA A 4 6.28 -20.12 19.05
N TYR A 5 7.58 -19.90 19.24
CA TYR A 5 8.37 -18.92 18.49
C TYR A 5 8.98 -19.52 17.22
N PRO A 6 9.05 -18.73 16.12
CA PRO A 6 9.69 -19.15 14.89
C PRO A 6 11.22 -19.11 15.03
N VAL A 7 11.91 -20.15 14.56
CA VAL A 7 13.38 -20.12 14.43
C VAL A 7 13.75 -19.11 13.37
N SER A 8 14.44 -18.03 13.76
CA SER A 8 14.74 -16.91 12.86
C SER A 8 16.24 -16.68 12.72
N PRO A 9 16.74 -16.57 11.47
CA PRO A 9 18.16 -16.37 11.24
C PRO A 9 18.61 -14.99 11.72
N ASN A 10 19.91 -14.81 11.91
CA ASN A 10 20.46 -13.49 12.18
C ASN A 10 20.27 -12.58 10.94
N THR A 11 20.05 -11.29 11.18
CA THR A 11 19.95 -10.28 10.12
C THR A 11 20.84 -9.10 10.49
N VAL A 12 21.27 -8.30 9.51
CA VAL A 12 22.07 -7.09 9.78
C VAL A 12 21.36 -6.18 10.78
N LEU A 13 20.04 -6.01 10.61
CA LEU A 13 19.21 -5.18 11.48
C LEU A 13 19.04 -5.77 12.88
N ALA A 14 19.01 -7.09 13.02
CA ALA A 14 18.90 -7.72 14.34
C ALA A 14 20.09 -7.46 15.26
N ASN A 15 21.26 -7.14 14.71
CA ASN A 15 22.43 -6.76 15.52
C ASN A 15 22.45 -5.26 15.87
N ALA A 16 21.58 -4.45 15.25
CA ALA A 16 21.55 -3.00 15.40
C ALA A 16 20.31 -2.49 16.17
N LEU A 17 19.29 -3.33 16.35
CA LEU A 17 18.00 -2.96 16.93
C LEU A 17 17.69 -3.83 18.16
N SER A 18 17.10 -3.22 19.20
CA SER A 18 16.57 -3.97 20.35
C SER A 18 15.13 -4.42 20.09
N HIS A 19 14.35 -3.57 19.42
CA HIS A 19 12.99 -3.83 18.98
C HIS A 19 12.83 -3.51 17.49
N ALA A 20 11.90 -4.19 16.81
CA ALA A 20 11.73 -4.03 15.36
C ALA A 20 11.39 -2.58 14.96
N GLU A 21 10.57 -1.93 15.76
CA GLU A 21 10.14 -0.54 15.59
C GLU A 21 11.27 0.49 15.79
N ASP A 22 12.41 0.08 16.35
CA ASP A 22 13.56 0.97 16.57
C ASP A 22 14.13 1.54 15.27
N VAL A 23 13.87 0.89 14.13
CA VAL A 23 14.24 1.36 12.79
C VAL A 23 13.67 2.76 12.48
N LEU A 24 12.58 3.15 13.16
CA LEU A 24 11.97 4.48 13.01
C LEU A 24 12.57 5.53 13.94
N THR A 25 13.36 5.13 14.95
CA THR A 25 13.91 6.04 15.98
C THR A 25 14.65 7.24 15.40
N PRO A 26 15.56 7.08 14.41
CA PRO A 26 16.26 8.24 13.84
C PRO A 26 15.29 9.27 13.23
N ARG A 27 14.20 8.80 12.61
CA ARG A 27 13.20 9.68 11.99
C ARG A 27 12.32 10.38 13.01
N VAL A 28 11.95 9.69 14.09
CA VAL A 28 11.14 10.29 15.16
C VAL A 28 11.94 11.35 15.92
N LEU A 29 13.20 11.06 16.26
CA LEU A 29 14.06 12.00 16.99
C LEU A 29 14.41 13.24 16.17
N ASP A 30 14.71 13.06 14.89
CA ASP A 30 15.06 14.16 14.00
C ASP A 30 13.86 15.05 13.67
N ALA A 31 12.69 14.46 13.38
CA ALA A 31 11.49 15.23 13.04
C ALA A 31 10.79 15.86 14.26
N ALA A 32 11.02 15.34 15.46
CA ALA A 32 10.35 15.70 16.72
C ALA A 32 8.84 15.98 16.53
N PRO A 33 8.06 15.02 15.99
CA PRO A 33 6.71 15.29 15.53
C PRO A 33 5.71 15.43 16.69
N GLU A 34 4.67 16.24 16.49
CA GLU A 34 3.51 16.35 17.38
C GLU A 34 2.59 15.13 17.25
N ARG A 35 2.61 14.46 16.08
CA ARG A 35 1.89 13.21 15.84
C ARG A 35 2.55 12.36 14.74
N ILE A 36 2.30 11.05 14.76
CA ILE A 36 2.79 10.09 13.77
C ILE A 36 1.62 9.42 13.04
N VAL A 37 1.64 9.44 11.72
CA VAL A 37 0.62 8.80 10.88
C VAL A 37 1.23 7.63 10.13
N PHE A 38 0.76 6.42 10.43
CA PHE A 38 1.16 5.21 9.72
C PHE A 38 0.23 4.98 8.52
N VAL A 39 0.76 5.13 7.31
CA VAL A 39 0.01 5.02 6.07
C VAL A 39 0.18 3.62 5.49
N VAL A 40 -0.89 2.83 5.48
CA VAL A 40 -0.94 1.48 4.88
C VAL A 40 -1.97 1.46 3.75
N GLY A 41 -1.60 0.96 2.57
CA GLY A 41 -2.49 0.98 1.41
C GLY A 41 -2.56 -0.37 0.69
N THR A 42 -3.74 -0.70 0.18
CA THR A 42 -3.96 -1.92 -0.62
C THR A 42 -4.90 -1.65 -1.79
N GLN A 43 -4.74 -2.42 -2.85
CA GLN A 43 -5.76 -2.49 -3.90
C GLN A 43 -7.01 -3.16 -3.34
N ILE A 44 -8.17 -2.57 -3.61
CA ILE A 44 -9.46 -3.09 -3.15
C ILE A 44 -10.07 -4.05 -4.17
N ASN A 45 -9.26 -4.82 -4.91
CA ASN A 45 -9.72 -5.67 -6.01
C ASN A 45 -10.31 -7.04 -5.58
N GLY A 46 -10.78 -7.12 -4.34
CA GLY A 46 -11.36 -8.33 -3.75
C GLY A 46 -11.12 -8.39 -2.24
N ALA A 47 -11.54 -9.51 -1.65
CA ALA A 47 -11.26 -9.80 -0.25
C ALA A 47 -9.75 -9.95 -0.02
N PRO A 48 -9.23 -9.41 1.10
CA PRO A 48 -7.81 -9.48 1.41
C PRO A 48 -7.35 -10.93 1.55
N HIS A 49 -6.06 -11.14 1.31
CA HIS A 49 -5.37 -12.38 1.65
C HIS A 49 -4.61 -12.15 2.97
N ILE A 50 -4.14 -13.21 3.62
CA ILE A 50 -3.52 -13.13 4.96
C ILE A 50 -2.33 -12.15 5.03
N GLY A 51 -1.56 -12.03 3.96
CA GLY A 51 -0.45 -11.07 3.89
C GLY A 51 -0.92 -9.63 4.04
N THR A 52 -2.04 -9.26 3.42
CA THR A 52 -2.66 -7.94 3.57
C THR A 52 -3.08 -7.70 5.02
N SER A 53 -3.80 -8.64 5.63
CA SER A 53 -4.26 -8.53 7.03
C SER A 53 -3.12 -8.49 8.03
N LEU A 54 -2.03 -9.23 7.78
CA LEU A 54 -0.83 -9.20 8.62
C LEU A 54 -0.16 -7.83 8.57
N VAL A 55 0.08 -7.27 7.38
CA VAL A 55 0.69 -5.92 7.26
C VAL A 55 -0.18 -4.87 7.96
N GLN A 56 -1.50 -4.96 7.78
CA GLN A 56 -2.46 -4.10 8.46
C GLN A 56 -2.38 -4.24 9.98
N SER A 57 -2.34 -5.46 10.51
CA SER A 57 -2.25 -5.71 11.96
C SER A 57 -0.91 -5.26 12.55
N LEU A 58 0.20 -5.53 11.85
CA LEU A 58 1.53 -5.04 12.23
C LEU A 58 1.61 -3.51 12.21
N THR A 59 0.87 -2.85 11.32
CA THR A 59 0.77 -1.38 11.28
C THR A 59 0.19 -0.84 12.59
N PHE A 60 -0.97 -1.36 13.02
CA PHE A 60 -1.59 -0.96 14.28
C PHE A 60 -0.72 -1.31 15.50
N ALA A 61 -0.15 -2.51 15.53
CA ALA A 61 0.71 -2.95 16.63
C ALA A 61 1.97 -2.09 16.75
N THR A 62 2.60 -1.75 15.61
CA THR A 62 3.76 -0.84 15.60
C THR A 62 3.37 0.57 16.03
N ALA A 63 2.23 1.10 15.57
CA ALA A 63 1.74 2.41 15.99
C ALA A 63 1.52 2.48 17.51
N ALA A 64 0.94 1.44 18.11
CA ALA A 64 0.76 1.35 19.56
C ALA A 64 2.09 1.33 20.32
N ARG A 65 3.09 0.56 19.85
CA ARG A 65 4.43 0.47 20.46
C ARG A 65 5.21 1.78 20.34
N ILE A 66 5.17 2.41 19.17
CA ILE A 66 5.82 3.71 18.92
C ILE A 66 5.20 4.81 19.80
N ARG A 67 3.86 4.85 19.91
CA ARG A 67 3.20 5.75 20.86
C ARG A 67 3.67 5.51 22.29
N GLY A 68 3.72 4.24 22.74
CA GLY A 68 4.18 3.90 24.08
C GLY A 68 5.63 4.28 24.34
N LYS A 69 6.50 4.12 23.33
CA LYS A 69 7.94 4.42 23.42
C LYS A 69 8.24 5.92 23.46
N PHE A 70 7.60 6.70 22.60
CA PHE A 70 7.94 8.12 22.42
C PHE A 70 6.94 9.09 23.08
N GLY A 71 5.79 8.61 23.55
CA GLY A 71 4.73 9.47 24.09
C GLY A 71 4.04 10.35 23.04
N VAL A 72 4.31 10.13 21.75
CA VAL A 72 3.73 10.89 20.64
C VAL A 72 2.44 10.22 20.16
N PRO A 73 1.33 10.97 19.99
CA PRO A 73 0.11 10.45 19.38
C PRO A 73 0.37 9.74 18.06
N ALA A 74 -0.20 8.54 17.90
CA ALA A 74 -0.06 7.73 16.69
C ALA A 74 -1.43 7.31 16.16
N GLU A 75 -1.60 7.37 14.85
CA GLU A 75 -2.82 6.97 14.14
C GLU A 75 -2.49 6.18 12.87
N VAL A 76 -3.47 5.44 12.36
CA VAL A 76 -3.35 4.69 11.10
C VAL A 76 -4.21 5.33 10.02
N GLN A 77 -3.63 5.58 8.85
CA GLN A 77 -4.37 5.98 7.65
C GLN A 77 -4.40 4.82 6.65
N PHE A 78 -5.59 4.31 6.37
CA PHE A 78 -5.78 3.29 5.35
C PHE A 78 -6.05 3.92 3.98
N GLY A 79 -5.14 3.67 3.03
CA GLY A 79 -5.30 4.04 1.62
C GLY A 79 -6.01 2.95 0.82
N ALA A 80 -7.30 3.12 0.53
CA ALA A 80 -8.08 2.22 -0.32
C ALA A 80 -7.82 2.54 -1.81
N LEU A 81 -6.99 1.73 -2.49
CA LEU A 81 -6.60 1.99 -3.87
C LEU A 81 -7.67 1.49 -4.85
N ASP A 82 -8.69 2.32 -5.06
CA ASP A 82 -9.80 2.14 -6.00
C ASP A 82 -9.43 2.44 -7.46
N ASN A 83 -8.20 2.90 -7.73
CA ASN A 83 -7.59 2.87 -9.07
C ASN A 83 -7.08 1.48 -9.50
N ALA A 84 -7.32 0.43 -8.69
CA ALA A 84 -7.03 -0.93 -9.10
C ALA A 84 -7.81 -1.30 -10.38
N PRO A 85 -7.25 -2.12 -11.29
CA PRO A 85 -7.96 -2.56 -12.48
C PRO A 85 -9.19 -3.40 -12.12
N TYR A 86 -10.37 -3.01 -12.62
CA TYR A 86 -11.61 -3.79 -12.55
C TYR A 86 -11.77 -4.66 -13.79
N ALA A 87 -11.59 -4.06 -14.96
CA ALA A 87 -11.59 -4.74 -16.25
C ALA A 87 -10.36 -4.34 -17.07
N VAL A 88 -9.85 -5.27 -17.87
CA VAL A 88 -8.75 -5.04 -18.81
C VAL A 88 -9.12 -5.68 -20.14
N VAL A 89 -9.01 -4.92 -21.22
CA VAL A 89 -9.30 -5.37 -22.60
C VAL A 89 -8.10 -5.04 -23.47
N THR A 90 -7.78 -5.91 -24.41
CA THR A 90 -6.84 -5.62 -25.49
C THR A 90 -7.66 -5.30 -26.73
N ASP A 91 -7.42 -4.15 -27.33
CA ASP A 91 -8.01 -3.81 -28.63
C ASP A 91 -7.34 -4.67 -29.72
N HIS A 92 -8.16 -5.40 -30.48
CA HIS A 92 -7.68 -6.32 -31.50
C HIS A 92 -7.09 -5.62 -32.72
N GLU A 93 -7.51 -4.39 -33.01
CA GLU A 93 -7.02 -3.65 -34.17
C GLU A 93 -5.66 -3.01 -33.91
N THR A 94 -5.48 -2.45 -32.71
CA THR A 94 -4.29 -1.68 -32.37
C THR A 94 -3.30 -2.41 -31.46
N GLY A 95 -3.72 -3.49 -30.80
CA GLY A 95 -2.92 -4.19 -29.79
C GLY A 95 -2.80 -3.46 -28.45
N HIS A 96 -3.31 -2.23 -28.34
CA HIS A 96 -3.25 -1.46 -27.10
C HIS A 96 -4.18 -2.05 -26.05
N ARG A 97 -3.71 -1.99 -24.80
CA ARG A 97 -4.49 -2.47 -23.64
C ARG A 97 -5.19 -1.31 -22.98
N TYR A 98 -6.45 -1.48 -22.65
CA TYR A 98 -7.26 -0.53 -21.90
C TYR A 98 -7.70 -1.12 -20.58
N GLN A 99 -7.90 -0.28 -19.58
CA GLN A 99 -8.43 -0.67 -18.30
C GLN A 99 -9.54 0.28 -17.85
N ARG A 100 -10.50 -0.28 -17.11
CA ARG A 100 -11.46 0.46 -16.30
C ARG A 100 -11.15 0.14 -14.84
N ALA A 101 -10.98 1.16 -14.01
CA ALA A 101 -10.67 0.97 -12.59
C ALA A 101 -11.93 0.77 -11.75
N TYR A 102 -11.76 0.29 -10.51
CA TYR A 102 -12.87 0.12 -9.55
C TYR A 102 -13.65 1.42 -9.32
N ALA A 103 -12.95 2.56 -9.20
CA ALA A 103 -13.57 3.88 -9.08
C ALA A 103 -14.59 4.17 -10.19
N GLN A 104 -14.25 3.89 -11.46
CA GLN A 104 -15.15 4.10 -12.59
C GLN A 104 -16.15 2.95 -12.80
N ALA A 105 -15.84 1.74 -12.35
CA ALA A 105 -16.71 0.57 -12.51
C ALA A 105 -17.86 0.57 -11.50
N LEU A 106 -17.56 0.88 -10.24
CA LEU A 106 -18.51 0.80 -9.14
C LEU A 106 -19.10 2.16 -8.74
N GLY A 107 -18.42 3.26 -9.10
CA GLY A 107 -18.73 4.59 -8.57
C GLY A 107 -18.35 4.72 -7.10
N GLU A 108 -18.54 5.92 -6.55
CA GLU A 108 -18.15 6.26 -5.18
C GLU A 108 -18.84 5.35 -4.15
N GLN A 109 -20.17 5.21 -4.24
CA GLN A 109 -20.93 4.40 -3.30
C GLN A 109 -20.50 2.92 -3.33
N GLY A 110 -20.30 2.33 -4.50
CA GLY A 110 -19.87 0.94 -4.60
C GLY A 110 -18.44 0.71 -4.06
N VAL A 111 -17.56 1.70 -4.18
CA VAL A 111 -16.23 1.67 -3.54
C VAL A 111 -16.37 1.72 -2.01
N VAL A 112 -17.21 2.60 -1.47
CA VAL A 112 -17.47 2.70 -0.03
C VAL A 112 -18.03 1.38 0.52
N GLU A 113 -19.05 0.82 -0.13
CA GLU A 113 -19.64 -0.47 0.27
C GLU A 113 -18.61 -1.59 0.26
N GLN A 114 -17.71 -1.60 -0.73
CA GLN A 114 -16.65 -2.59 -0.81
C GLN A 114 -15.62 -2.45 0.33
N VAL A 115 -15.23 -1.21 0.66
CA VAL A 115 -14.34 -0.92 1.79
C VAL A 115 -14.98 -1.30 3.12
N ASP A 116 -16.23 -0.91 3.33
CA ASP A 116 -16.99 -1.15 4.54
C ASP A 116 -17.24 -2.64 4.77
N LYS A 117 -17.43 -3.41 3.70
CA LYS A 117 -17.63 -4.85 3.78
C LYS A 117 -16.33 -5.62 4.03
N LEU A 118 -15.24 -5.25 3.36
CA LEU A 118 -14.04 -6.09 3.29
C LEU A 118 -12.90 -5.65 4.22
N TYR A 119 -12.87 -4.39 4.66
CA TYR A 119 -11.72 -3.83 5.37
C TYR A 119 -12.08 -3.16 6.70
N ARG A 120 -13.15 -2.35 6.74
CA ARG A 120 -13.55 -1.61 7.96
C ARG A 120 -13.74 -2.50 9.20
N PRO A 121 -14.31 -3.73 9.11
CA PRO A 121 -14.53 -4.56 10.29
C PRO A 121 -13.21 -4.95 10.98
N LEU A 122 -12.18 -5.31 10.20
CA LEU A 122 -10.85 -5.63 10.73
C LEU A 122 -10.23 -4.42 11.44
N PHE A 123 -10.25 -3.25 10.79
CA PHE A 123 -9.66 -2.03 11.38
C PHE A 123 -10.38 -1.55 12.62
N THR A 124 -11.70 -1.70 12.69
CA THR A 124 -12.49 -1.33 13.87
C THR A 124 -12.04 -2.14 15.09
N ILE A 125 -11.93 -3.47 14.94
CA ILE A 125 -11.48 -4.33 16.05
C ILE A 125 -10.00 -4.05 16.40
N LEU A 126 -9.11 -3.88 15.41
CA LEU A 126 -7.70 -3.53 15.68
C LEU A 126 -7.57 -2.21 16.43
N SER A 127 -8.34 -1.19 16.03
CA SER A 127 -8.39 0.13 16.65
C SER A 127 -8.82 0.04 18.11
N GLU A 128 -9.89 -0.69 18.39
CA GLU A 128 -10.41 -0.89 19.74
C GLU A 128 -9.41 -1.64 20.63
N ARG A 129 -8.83 -2.75 20.13
CA ARG A 129 -7.90 -3.60 20.88
C ARG A 129 -6.59 -2.88 21.25
N LEU A 130 -6.09 -2.02 20.36
CA LEU A 130 -4.79 -1.36 20.54
C LEU A 130 -4.91 0.13 20.93
N ASN A 131 -6.15 0.62 21.01
CA ASN A 131 -6.49 2.03 21.24
C ASN A 131 -5.79 2.97 20.23
N VAL A 132 -5.67 2.57 18.96
CA VAL A 132 -5.01 3.37 17.91
C VAL A 132 -6.09 3.80 16.91
N PRO A 133 -6.41 5.11 16.81
CA PRO A 133 -7.42 5.58 15.88
C PRO A 133 -7.00 5.35 14.44
N TYR A 134 -8.00 5.23 13.56
CA TYR A 134 -7.75 5.12 12.12
C TYR A 134 -8.71 5.94 11.28
N THR A 135 -8.24 6.29 10.09
CA THR A 135 -9.03 6.91 9.03
C THR A 135 -8.92 6.10 7.74
N VAL A 136 -9.89 6.26 6.85
CA VAL A 136 -9.88 5.65 5.52
C VAL A 136 -9.93 6.75 4.47
N GLU A 137 -9.04 6.68 3.50
CA GLU A 137 -8.98 7.57 2.35
C GLU A 137 -8.89 6.72 1.08
N THR A 138 -9.77 6.92 0.10
CA THR A 138 -9.66 6.27 -1.20
C THR A 138 -8.61 6.96 -2.07
N TYR A 139 -8.08 6.26 -3.07
CA TYR A 139 -7.20 6.92 -4.03
C TYR A 139 -7.93 8.03 -4.79
N SER A 140 -9.21 7.83 -5.14
CA SER A 140 -10.06 8.88 -5.72
C SER A 140 -10.10 10.16 -4.87
N GLN A 141 -10.29 10.03 -3.55
CA GLN A 141 -10.27 11.15 -2.61
C GLN A 141 -8.88 11.81 -2.55
N GLN A 142 -7.83 10.99 -2.41
CA GLN A 142 -6.45 11.47 -2.32
C GLN A 142 -6.04 12.27 -3.55
N GLN A 143 -6.28 11.76 -4.76
CA GLN A 143 -5.87 12.42 -6.01
C GLN A 143 -6.72 13.66 -6.34
N ALA A 144 -7.94 13.73 -5.81
CA ALA A 144 -8.80 14.91 -5.93
C ALA A 144 -8.35 16.04 -5.00
N GLY A 145 -7.63 15.72 -3.92
CA GLY A 145 -7.15 16.70 -2.96
C GLY A 145 -6.20 17.73 -3.56
N GLU A 146 -6.44 19.01 -3.26
CA GLU A 146 -5.68 20.15 -3.77
C GLU A 146 -4.17 19.97 -3.57
N HIS A 147 -3.76 19.54 -2.38
CA HIS A 147 -2.36 19.34 -2.05
C HIS A 147 -1.67 18.27 -2.91
N PHE A 148 -2.36 17.16 -3.18
CA PHE A 148 -1.84 16.11 -4.06
C PHE A 148 -1.64 16.63 -5.47
N ARG A 149 -2.62 17.37 -5.99
CA ARG A 149 -2.58 17.94 -7.34
C ARG A 149 -1.53 19.02 -7.50
N ARG A 150 -1.41 19.93 -6.54
CA ARG A 150 -0.31 20.91 -6.48
C ARG A 150 1.05 20.23 -6.45
N THR A 151 1.17 19.14 -5.68
CA THR A 151 2.41 18.36 -5.62
C THR A 151 2.75 17.74 -6.99
N TRP A 152 1.77 17.16 -7.67
CA TRP A 152 1.96 16.61 -9.01
C TRP A 152 2.32 17.69 -10.04
N LEU A 153 1.60 18.82 -10.06
CA LEU A 153 1.88 19.95 -10.95
C LEU A 153 3.30 20.51 -10.73
N ARG A 154 3.75 20.61 -9.47
CA ARG A 154 5.13 21.03 -9.14
C ARG A 154 6.18 20.02 -9.59
N ALA A 155 5.85 18.73 -9.65
CA ALA A 155 6.75 17.69 -10.13
C ALA A 155 6.87 17.67 -11.66
N LEU A 156 5.82 18.06 -12.39
CA LEU A 156 5.77 17.97 -13.86
C LEU A 156 6.99 18.54 -14.60
N PRO A 157 7.47 19.77 -14.30
CA PRO A 157 8.61 20.36 -15.00
C PRO A 157 9.92 19.59 -14.80
N ARG A 158 9.97 18.70 -13.81
CA ARG A 158 11.16 17.93 -13.42
C ARG A 158 11.03 16.46 -13.82
N MET A 159 9.97 16.09 -14.55
CA MET A 159 9.72 14.68 -14.83
C MET A 159 10.77 14.03 -15.72
N ASP A 160 11.43 14.77 -16.60
CA ASP A 160 12.50 14.20 -17.42
C ASP A 160 13.65 13.62 -16.57
N ALA A 161 13.97 14.24 -15.43
CA ALA A 161 15.00 13.75 -14.52
C ALA A 161 14.56 12.45 -13.79
N ALA A 162 13.26 12.30 -13.52
CA ALA A 162 12.74 11.17 -12.73
C ALA A 162 12.15 10.03 -13.58
N ARG A 163 11.92 10.23 -14.88
CA ARG A 163 11.14 9.30 -15.72
C ARG A 163 11.74 7.89 -15.79
N TRP A 164 13.07 7.76 -15.82
CA TRP A 164 13.75 6.46 -15.87
C TRP A 164 13.75 5.73 -14.52
N TRP A 165 13.54 6.45 -13.43
CA TRP A 165 13.28 5.82 -12.13
C TRP A 165 11.85 5.28 -12.05
N LEU A 166 10.89 6.00 -12.64
CA LEU A 166 9.47 5.65 -12.60
C LEU A 166 9.06 4.59 -13.63
N ALA A 167 9.75 4.56 -14.76
CA ALA A 167 9.53 3.61 -15.85
C ALA A 167 10.87 3.20 -16.48
N PRO A 168 11.69 2.38 -15.79
CA PRO A 168 13.05 2.04 -16.26
C PRO A 168 13.12 1.43 -17.65
N SER A 169 12.08 0.73 -18.09
CA SER A 169 12.05 0.04 -19.38
C SER A 169 11.68 0.93 -20.57
N SER A 170 10.99 2.05 -20.34
CA SER A 170 10.43 2.87 -21.44
C SER A 170 10.72 4.37 -21.29
N GLY A 171 11.02 4.84 -20.08
CA GLY A 171 11.11 6.26 -19.76
C GLY A 171 9.75 6.97 -19.79
N VAL A 172 8.64 6.25 -20.02
CA VAL A 172 7.29 6.82 -20.06
C VAL A 172 6.63 6.61 -18.70
N ALA A 173 6.59 7.65 -17.87
CA ALA A 173 5.92 7.60 -16.58
C ALA A 173 4.40 7.57 -16.79
N HIS A 174 3.80 6.37 -16.74
CA HIS A 174 2.40 6.18 -17.14
C HIS A 174 1.42 6.99 -16.26
N ILE A 175 0.61 7.80 -16.93
CA ILE A 175 -0.55 8.50 -16.38
C ILE A 175 -1.77 8.00 -17.14
N ARG A 176 -2.87 7.80 -16.42
CA ARG A 176 -4.16 7.44 -17.00
C ARG A 176 -5.17 8.47 -16.56
N VAL A 177 -5.93 8.98 -17.52
CA VAL A 177 -7.10 9.82 -17.27
C VAL A 177 -8.28 9.05 -17.85
N PRO A 178 -9.25 8.58 -17.05
CA PRO A 178 -10.42 7.88 -17.57
C PRO A 178 -11.21 8.73 -18.56
N CYS A 179 -11.75 8.11 -19.60
CA CYS A 179 -12.63 8.79 -20.56
C CYS A 179 -13.82 9.46 -19.83
N PRO A 180 -14.05 10.77 -20.03
CA PRO A 180 -15.08 11.53 -19.31
C PRO A 180 -16.51 11.29 -19.85
N ARG A 181 -16.66 10.50 -20.92
CA ARG A 181 -17.99 10.15 -21.44
C ARG A 181 -18.78 9.38 -20.36
N PRO A 182 -20.04 9.75 -20.10
CA PRO A 182 -20.86 9.08 -19.10
C PRO A 182 -20.84 7.55 -19.25
N ALA A 183 -20.68 6.84 -18.13
CA ALA A 183 -20.60 5.37 -18.04
C ALA A 183 -19.41 4.69 -18.76
N CYS A 184 -18.46 5.44 -19.33
CA CYS A 184 -17.31 4.86 -20.03
C CYS A 184 -16.16 4.49 -19.09
N GLY A 185 -15.34 5.47 -18.68
CA GLY A 185 -14.24 5.28 -17.73
C GLY A 185 -13.06 4.42 -18.21
N TRP A 186 -12.96 4.12 -19.51
CA TRP A 186 -11.79 3.43 -20.06
C TRP A 186 -10.59 4.39 -20.17
N ALA A 187 -9.41 3.89 -19.82
CA ALA A 187 -8.13 4.54 -20.06
C ALA A 187 -7.12 3.54 -20.60
N GLU A 188 -6.20 3.98 -21.45
CA GLU A 188 -5.11 3.14 -21.95
C GLU A 188 -4.19 2.71 -20.78
N LYS A 189 -3.95 1.42 -20.63
CA LYS A 189 -3.26 0.82 -19.47
C LYS A 189 -1.80 1.28 -19.35
N HIS A 190 -1.13 1.38 -20.49
CA HIS A 190 0.30 1.67 -20.60
C HIS A 190 0.60 3.11 -21.03
N ALA A 191 -0.42 3.95 -21.23
CA ALA A 191 -0.26 5.38 -21.50
C ALA A 191 0.68 5.70 -22.69
N GLU A 192 0.71 4.82 -23.69
CA GLU A 192 1.58 4.93 -24.88
C GLU A 192 1.17 6.11 -25.77
N ARG A 193 -0.12 6.44 -25.78
CA ARG A 193 -0.73 7.56 -26.51
C ARG A 193 -1.34 8.59 -25.56
N THR A 194 -0.87 8.63 -24.31
CA THR A 194 -1.27 9.65 -23.34
C THR A 194 -0.16 10.69 -23.23
N HIS A 195 -0.52 11.94 -23.49
CA HIS A 195 0.42 13.06 -23.51
C HIS A 195 0.04 14.09 -22.45
N VAL A 196 1.04 14.55 -21.68
CA VAL A 196 0.85 15.58 -20.66
C VAL A 196 1.50 16.87 -21.14
N GLN A 197 0.68 17.89 -21.32
CA GLN A 197 1.12 19.25 -21.56
C GLN A 197 1.08 20.04 -20.25
N HIS A 198 2.26 20.41 -19.74
CA HIS A 198 2.38 21.35 -18.64
C HIS A 198 2.11 22.77 -19.15
N VAL A 199 0.99 23.36 -18.75
CA VAL A 199 0.57 24.70 -19.19
C VAL A 199 1.10 25.77 -18.24
N GLY A 200 1.19 25.44 -16.95
CA GLY A 200 1.74 26.31 -15.92
C GLY A 200 1.62 25.69 -14.51
N PRO A 201 2.04 26.42 -13.47
CA PRO A 201 2.14 25.87 -12.10
C PRO A 201 0.82 25.34 -11.53
N GLU A 202 -0.30 25.85 -12.04
CA GLU A 202 -1.66 25.55 -11.56
C GLU A 202 -2.45 24.70 -12.57
N ARG A 203 -1.83 24.25 -13.68
CA ARG A 203 -2.60 23.58 -14.74
C ARG A 203 -1.75 22.70 -15.65
N ALA A 204 -2.29 21.52 -15.93
CA ALA A 204 -1.87 20.66 -17.04
C ALA A 204 -3.08 20.23 -17.89
N ILE A 205 -2.82 19.92 -19.15
CA ILE A 205 -3.78 19.28 -20.06
C ILE A 205 -3.22 17.88 -20.38
N VAL A 206 -4.08 16.87 -20.27
CA VAL A 206 -3.74 15.49 -20.58
C VAL A 206 -4.60 15.04 -21.76
N SER A 207 -3.95 14.75 -22.89
CA SER A 207 -4.60 14.20 -24.09
C SER A 207 -4.46 12.69 -24.08
N ALA A 208 -5.53 11.95 -24.36
CA ALA A 208 -5.56 10.48 -24.29
C ALA A 208 -6.54 9.89 -25.32
N VAL A 209 -6.46 8.57 -25.53
CA VAL A 209 -7.33 7.82 -26.45
C VAL A 209 -8.22 6.85 -25.68
N CYS A 210 -9.52 6.84 -25.98
CA CYS A 210 -10.51 5.96 -25.39
C CYS A 210 -10.77 4.78 -26.31
N LEU A 211 -10.92 3.59 -25.73
CA LEU A 211 -11.31 2.37 -26.44
C LEU A 211 -12.55 2.52 -27.35
N HIS A 212 -13.52 3.37 -26.98
CA HIS A 212 -14.79 3.50 -27.72
C HIS A 212 -15.04 4.89 -28.30
N HIS A 213 -14.36 5.93 -27.80
CA HIS A 213 -14.73 7.32 -28.08
C HIS A 213 -13.62 8.13 -28.79
N GLY A 214 -12.50 7.48 -29.13
CA GLY A 214 -11.37 8.16 -29.77
C GLY A 214 -10.64 9.10 -28.81
N GLU A 215 -10.06 10.16 -29.36
CA GLU A 215 -9.25 11.14 -28.63
C GLU A 215 -10.10 12.03 -27.71
N TYR A 216 -9.56 12.38 -26.55
CA TYR A 216 -10.15 13.32 -25.61
C TYR A 216 -9.06 14.01 -24.77
N GLU A 217 -9.45 15.11 -24.13
CA GLU A 217 -8.58 15.86 -23.23
C GLU A 217 -9.20 15.97 -21.84
N VAL A 218 -8.34 15.92 -20.82
CA VAL A 218 -8.71 16.15 -19.42
C VAL A 218 -7.83 17.27 -18.87
N LYS A 219 -8.45 18.26 -18.24
CA LYS A 219 -7.75 19.33 -17.53
C LYS A 219 -7.48 18.88 -16.11
N ILE A 220 -6.24 19.03 -15.66
CA ILE A 220 -5.84 18.79 -14.27
C ILE A 220 -5.38 20.12 -13.68
N ASP A 221 -6.10 20.57 -12.66
CA ASP A 221 -5.81 21.77 -11.87
C ASP A 221 -6.10 21.46 -10.39
N PRO A 222 -5.67 22.30 -9.42
CA PRO A 222 -5.79 21.98 -8.00
C PRO A 222 -7.21 21.73 -7.50
N THR A 223 -8.24 22.25 -8.15
CA THR A 223 -9.63 22.23 -7.66
C THR A 223 -10.62 21.51 -8.59
N GLY A 224 -10.19 21.14 -9.80
CA GLY A 224 -11.07 20.68 -10.87
C GLY A 224 -11.54 19.23 -10.72
N GLU A 225 -12.29 18.74 -11.70
CA GLU A 225 -12.90 17.40 -11.64
C GLU A 225 -12.09 16.32 -12.36
N GLY A 226 -11.01 16.68 -13.07
CA GLY A 226 -10.21 15.74 -13.84
C GLY A 226 -9.57 14.66 -12.97
N TYR A 227 -9.84 13.39 -13.27
CA TYR A 227 -9.31 12.26 -12.53
C TYR A 227 -7.88 11.94 -12.95
N LEU A 228 -6.95 11.93 -12.00
CA LEU A 228 -5.53 11.65 -12.20
C LEU A 228 -5.18 10.25 -11.67
N ASP A 229 -5.02 9.26 -12.56
CA ASP A 229 -4.51 7.94 -12.20
C ASP A 229 -3.03 7.81 -12.52
N LEU A 230 -2.20 7.79 -11.47
CA LEU A 230 -0.76 7.59 -11.59
C LEU A 230 -0.44 6.10 -11.48
N ALA A 231 0.44 5.59 -12.35
CA ALA A 231 0.96 4.24 -12.20
C ALA A 231 1.75 4.05 -10.90
N THR A 232 1.93 2.80 -10.50
CA THR A 232 2.28 2.41 -9.13
C THR A 232 3.50 3.14 -8.55
N LEU A 233 4.62 3.25 -9.27
CA LEU A 233 5.80 3.98 -8.78
C LEU A 233 5.57 5.49 -8.79
N TYR A 234 4.96 6.03 -9.85
CA TYR A 234 4.67 7.46 -9.96
C TYR A 234 3.69 7.94 -8.87
N ARG A 235 2.66 7.15 -8.57
CA ARG A 235 1.75 7.38 -7.46
C ARG A 235 2.50 7.44 -6.13
N ASN A 236 3.43 6.50 -5.89
CA ASN A 236 4.21 6.52 -4.65
C ASN A 236 5.11 7.74 -4.57
N LEU A 237 5.76 8.15 -5.67
CA LEU A 237 6.53 9.39 -5.73
C LEU A 237 5.70 10.60 -5.29
N ILE A 238 4.55 10.84 -5.93
CA ILE A 238 3.72 12.01 -5.62
C ILE A 238 3.11 11.93 -4.23
N LYS A 239 2.58 10.77 -3.83
CA LYS A 239 1.99 10.56 -2.50
C LYS A 239 3.03 10.82 -1.41
N GLU A 240 4.23 10.29 -1.58
CA GLU A 240 5.29 10.43 -0.59
C GLU A 240 5.86 11.86 -0.57
N LEU A 241 5.96 12.51 -1.72
CA LEU A 241 6.32 13.92 -1.80
C LEU A 241 5.25 14.83 -1.15
N ALA A 242 3.97 14.49 -1.29
CA ALA A 242 2.87 15.26 -0.73
C ALA A 242 2.83 15.20 0.81
N VAL A 243 3.35 14.14 1.42
CA VAL A 243 3.42 14.07 2.89
C VAL A 243 4.72 14.65 3.45
N THR A 244 5.79 14.71 2.66
CA THR A 244 7.02 15.42 3.05
C THR A 244 6.78 16.93 3.04
N GLY A 245 6.91 17.58 4.20
CA GLY A 245 6.71 19.03 4.35
C GLY A 245 5.47 19.44 5.15
N LYS A 246 4.66 18.50 5.64
CA LYS A 246 3.64 18.81 6.64
C LYS A 246 4.30 18.98 8.01
N THR A 247 4.33 20.21 8.52
CA THR A 247 4.90 20.53 9.84
C THR A 247 4.16 19.80 10.95
N GLY A 248 4.89 19.37 11.99
CA GLY A 248 4.33 18.70 13.17
C GLY A 248 3.85 17.25 12.95
N THR A 249 3.87 16.71 11.72
CA THR A 249 3.40 15.34 11.45
C THR A 249 4.47 14.49 10.77
N LEU A 250 4.86 13.38 11.39
CA LEU A 250 5.69 12.36 10.74
C LEU A 250 4.82 11.30 10.09
N TYR A 251 4.87 11.22 8.76
CA TYR A 251 4.21 10.15 8.01
C TYR A 251 5.17 8.96 7.83
N VAL A 252 4.71 7.75 8.17
CA VAL A 252 5.44 6.50 7.99
C VAL A 252 4.69 5.63 6.99
N MET A 253 5.27 5.39 5.82
CA MET A 253 4.68 4.52 4.80
C MET A 253 4.94 3.05 5.16
N VAL A 254 3.89 2.30 5.49
CA VAL A 254 3.99 0.87 5.82
C VAL A 254 3.70 0.03 4.58
N LYS A 255 4.63 -0.86 4.23
CA LYS A 255 4.59 -1.67 3.00
C LYS A 255 5.01 -3.12 3.29
N GLY A 256 4.64 -4.04 2.40
CA GLY A 256 5.24 -5.39 2.40
C GLY A 256 6.71 -5.36 1.97
N GLY A 257 7.50 -6.35 2.37
CA GLY A 257 8.93 -6.43 2.07
C GLY A 257 9.28 -6.45 0.58
N ASP A 258 8.33 -6.80 -0.30
CA ASP A 258 8.51 -6.74 -1.75
C ASP A 258 8.72 -5.31 -2.26
N TRP A 259 8.30 -4.32 -1.49
CA TRP A 259 8.47 -2.91 -1.82
C TRP A 259 9.86 -2.36 -1.56
N VAL A 260 10.78 -3.10 -0.93
CA VAL A 260 12.14 -2.60 -0.65
C VAL A 260 12.83 -2.19 -1.95
N PHE A 261 12.86 -3.08 -2.95
CA PHE A 261 13.47 -2.79 -4.26
C PHE A 261 12.71 -1.71 -5.03
N GLY A 262 11.37 -1.74 -4.99
CA GLY A 262 10.54 -0.69 -5.61
C GLY A 262 10.77 0.70 -4.98
N SER A 263 11.08 0.75 -3.69
CA SER A 263 11.33 2.01 -2.97
C SER A 263 12.68 2.62 -3.33
N GLN A 264 13.68 1.82 -3.73
CA GLN A 264 14.93 2.36 -4.29
C GLN A 264 14.68 3.20 -5.54
N LEU A 265 13.77 2.75 -6.41
CA LEU A 265 13.36 3.52 -7.59
C LEU A 265 12.61 4.80 -7.20
N VAL A 266 11.71 4.72 -6.21
CA VAL A 266 11.00 5.91 -5.69
C VAL A 266 11.99 6.91 -5.07
N ASP A 267 13.00 6.44 -4.35
CA ASP A 267 14.04 7.29 -3.75
C ASP A 267 14.89 7.99 -4.80
N GLY A 268 15.33 7.26 -5.83
CA GLY A 268 16.01 7.85 -6.97
C GLY A 268 15.16 8.89 -7.68
N ALA A 269 13.86 8.63 -7.85
CA ALA A 269 12.93 9.61 -8.42
C ALA A 269 12.75 10.85 -7.52
N LEU A 270 12.60 10.67 -6.20
CA LEU A 270 12.50 11.76 -5.22
C LEU A 270 13.75 12.66 -5.24
N GLN A 271 14.93 12.05 -5.28
CA GLN A 271 16.21 12.75 -5.39
C GLN A 271 16.34 13.46 -6.73
N ALA A 272 16.02 12.80 -7.84
CA ALA A 272 16.07 13.38 -9.18
C ALA A 272 15.10 14.57 -9.35
N LEU A 273 13.93 14.52 -8.69
CA LEU A 273 13.04 15.67 -8.62
C LEU A 273 13.64 16.82 -7.80
N GLY A 274 14.51 16.58 -6.82
CA GLY A 274 15.10 17.63 -5.98
C GLY A 274 14.06 18.45 -5.21
N LEU A 275 12.93 17.84 -4.87
CA LEU A 275 11.82 18.48 -4.14
C LEU A 275 11.74 18.02 -2.67
N THR A 276 12.55 17.03 -2.28
CA THR A 276 12.68 16.61 -0.89
C THR A 276 13.48 17.66 -0.12
N GLN A 277 13.00 18.06 1.07
CA GLN A 277 13.70 19.01 1.95
C GLN A 277 14.84 18.31 2.71
N GLY A 278 15.77 17.69 1.99
CA GLY A 278 16.92 16.99 2.56
C GLY A 278 16.62 15.61 3.16
N GLN A 279 15.36 15.18 3.18
CA GLN A 279 14.97 13.90 3.77
C GLN A 279 14.05 13.08 2.89
N LEU A 280 14.38 11.79 2.78
CA LEU A 280 13.48 10.80 2.21
C LEU A 280 12.36 10.44 3.22
N PRO A 281 11.16 10.10 2.74
CA PRO A 281 10.03 9.65 3.56
C PRO A 281 10.39 8.49 4.49
N ALA A 282 9.83 8.48 5.71
CA ALA A 282 9.96 7.33 6.59
C ALA A 282 9.13 6.16 6.05
N ARG A 283 9.71 4.95 6.08
CA ARG A 283 9.05 3.72 5.63
C ARG A 283 9.30 2.58 6.61
N LEU A 284 8.33 1.69 6.74
CA LEU A 284 8.44 0.43 7.47
C LEU A 284 8.07 -0.72 6.53
N PHE A 285 8.94 -1.71 6.41
CA PHE A 285 8.73 -2.88 5.56
C PHE A 285 8.42 -4.11 6.39
N CYS A 286 7.18 -4.59 6.30
CA CYS A 286 6.70 -5.77 7.00
C CYS A 286 7.11 -7.07 6.30
N PRO A 287 7.16 -8.21 7.02
CA PRO A 287 7.44 -9.53 6.45
C PRO A 287 6.64 -9.86 5.20
N MET A 288 7.26 -10.58 4.26
CA MET A 288 6.57 -11.21 3.14
C MET A 288 6.09 -12.62 3.48
N ILE A 289 4.99 -13.02 2.86
CA ILE A 289 4.49 -14.40 2.91
C ILE A 289 4.86 -15.10 1.60
N LEU A 290 5.56 -16.22 1.72
CA LEU A 290 6.10 -16.99 0.60
C LEU A 290 5.42 -18.36 0.51
N SER A 291 5.41 -18.94 -0.69
CA SER A 291 5.18 -20.37 -0.90
C SER A 291 6.38 -21.19 -0.42
N ASP A 292 6.20 -22.51 -0.44
CA ASP A 292 7.25 -23.52 -0.31
C ASP A 292 8.38 -23.37 -1.36
N THR A 293 8.06 -22.86 -2.55
CA THR A 293 9.04 -22.53 -3.60
C THR A 293 9.77 -21.20 -3.39
N GLY A 294 9.44 -20.44 -2.35
CA GLY A 294 9.99 -19.10 -2.09
C GLY A 294 9.33 -17.99 -2.92
N ALA A 295 8.32 -18.29 -3.73
CA ALA A 295 7.56 -17.27 -4.46
C ALA A 295 6.64 -16.51 -3.51
N LYS A 296 6.40 -15.21 -3.77
CA LYS A 296 5.42 -14.45 -2.99
C LYS A 296 4.03 -15.07 -3.15
N LEU A 297 3.32 -15.27 -2.03
CA LEU A 297 1.94 -15.74 -2.04
C LEU A 297 1.07 -14.79 -2.88
N SER A 298 0.56 -15.27 -4.00
CA SER A 298 -0.14 -14.47 -5.00
C SER A 298 -1.51 -15.06 -5.32
N LYS A 299 -2.57 -14.35 -4.88
CA LYS A 299 -3.96 -14.72 -5.15
C LYS A 299 -4.27 -14.79 -6.65
N SER A 300 -3.70 -13.89 -7.47
CA SER A 300 -3.97 -13.87 -8.91
C SER A 300 -3.38 -15.08 -9.62
N LEU A 301 -2.11 -15.42 -9.35
CA LEU A 301 -1.45 -16.55 -9.99
C LEU A 301 -2.15 -17.88 -9.67
N ILE A 302 -2.61 -18.05 -8.43
CA ILE A 302 -3.34 -19.25 -8.03
C ILE A 302 -4.71 -19.31 -8.73
N ARG A 303 -5.45 -18.19 -8.78
CA ARG A 303 -6.75 -18.13 -9.48
C ARG A 303 -6.63 -18.34 -10.99
N GLU A 304 -5.53 -17.90 -11.60
CA GLU A 304 -5.21 -18.10 -13.02
C GLU A 304 -4.72 -19.53 -13.33
N GLY A 305 -4.59 -20.40 -12.32
CA GLY A 305 -4.06 -21.76 -12.50
C GLY A 305 -2.56 -21.79 -12.83
N ARG A 306 -1.85 -20.68 -12.65
CA ARG A 306 -0.41 -20.55 -12.93
C ARG A 306 0.47 -20.91 -11.74
N ALA A 307 -0.13 -21.11 -10.57
CA ALA A 307 0.51 -21.59 -9.36
C ALA A 307 -0.45 -22.48 -8.57
N ALA A 308 0.07 -23.50 -7.90
CA ALA A 308 -0.70 -24.31 -6.95
C ALA A 308 -0.84 -23.58 -5.60
N LEU A 309 -1.80 -24.01 -4.79
CA LEU A 309 -1.86 -23.60 -3.38
C LEU A 309 -0.61 -24.17 -2.66
N PRO A 310 0.20 -23.35 -1.97
CA PRO A 310 1.41 -23.83 -1.32
C PRO A 310 1.13 -24.86 -0.24
N GLU A 311 2.10 -25.74 0.01
CA GLU A 311 2.01 -26.70 1.11
C GLU A 311 1.76 -26.00 2.46
N GLY A 312 0.81 -26.53 3.25
CA GLY A 312 0.41 -25.97 4.53
C GLY A 312 -0.42 -24.69 4.47
N ALA A 313 -0.70 -24.16 3.26
CA ALA A 313 -1.63 -23.05 3.10
C ALA A 313 -3.09 -23.55 3.12
N ALA A 314 -3.98 -22.72 3.66
CA ALA A 314 -5.41 -22.98 3.72
C ALA A 314 -6.19 -21.94 2.88
N PRO A 315 -7.43 -22.24 2.43
CA PRO A 315 -8.23 -21.32 1.61
C PRO A 315 -8.36 -19.90 2.20
N TRP A 316 -8.54 -19.80 3.52
CA TRP A 316 -8.64 -18.53 4.24
C TRP A 316 -7.41 -17.62 4.10
N MET A 317 -6.26 -18.19 3.76
CA MET A 317 -5.03 -17.42 3.53
C MET A 317 -5.09 -16.63 2.22
N LEU A 318 -5.91 -17.04 1.25
CA LEU A 318 -6.15 -16.34 0.00
C LEU A 318 -7.40 -15.45 0.06
N ASP A 319 -8.37 -15.83 0.87
CA ASP A 319 -9.60 -15.09 1.08
C ASP A 319 -10.01 -15.17 2.55
N THR A 320 -9.80 -14.09 3.30
CA THR A 320 -9.99 -14.11 4.75
C THR A 320 -11.43 -14.39 5.21
N ARG A 321 -12.41 -14.33 4.29
CA ARG A 321 -13.80 -14.70 4.57
C ARG A 321 -13.97 -16.21 4.81
N ASP A 322 -13.04 -17.02 4.32
CA ASP A 322 -13.06 -18.48 4.53
C ASP A 322 -12.42 -18.88 5.88
N TRP A 323 -12.07 -17.91 6.75
CA TRP A 323 -11.56 -18.21 8.08
C TRP A 323 -12.60 -19.01 8.87
N PRO A 324 -12.22 -20.16 9.48
CA PRO A 324 -13.18 -21.07 10.10
C PRO A 324 -13.78 -20.56 11.42
N GLY A 325 -13.19 -19.53 12.04
CA GLY A 325 -13.68 -18.92 13.27
C GLY A 325 -14.41 -17.60 13.04
N SER A 326 -14.70 -16.89 14.13
CA SER A 326 -15.23 -15.53 14.06
C SER A 326 -14.17 -14.53 13.60
N LEU A 327 -14.61 -13.35 13.12
CA LEU A 327 -13.70 -12.25 12.80
C LEU A 327 -12.91 -11.79 14.03
N ALA A 328 -13.54 -11.73 15.22
CA ALA A 328 -12.86 -11.34 16.46
C ALA A 328 -11.72 -12.31 16.79
N GLU A 329 -11.96 -13.63 16.71
CA GLU A 329 -10.91 -14.63 16.88
C GLU A 329 -9.80 -14.47 15.84
N TYR A 330 -10.14 -14.21 14.58
CA TYR A 330 -9.14 -13.95 13.53
C TYR A 330 -8.24 -12.77 13.88
N VAL A 331 -8.82 -11.66 14.37
CA VAL A 331 -8.04 -10.49 14.82
C VAL A 331 -7.16 -10.83 16.02
N ASP A 332 -7.68 -11.55 17.01
CA ASP A 332 -6.92 -11.94 18.20
C ASP A 332 -5.71 -12.83 17.80
N ARG A 333 -5.88 -13.71 16.80
CA ARG A 333 -4.77 -14.50 16.21
C ARG A 333 -3.75 -13.63 15.49
N LEU A 334 -4.20 -12.67 14.69
CA LEU A 334 -3.31 -11.71 14.02
C LEU A 334 -2.50 -10.89 15.02
N LEU A 335 -3.12 -10.44 16.12
CA LEU A 335 -2.45 -9.68 17.16
C LEU A 335 -1.45 -10.52 17.95
N SER A 336 -1.81 -11.76 18.30
CA SER A 336 -0.89 -12.72 18.94
C SER A 336 0.33 -12.98 18.04
N MET A 337 0.10 -13.14 16.73
CA MET A 337 1.18 -13.27 15.77
C MET A 337 2.00 -11.98 15.65
N ALA A 338 1.37 -10.80 15.61
CA ALA A 338 2.08 -9.53 15.57
C ALA A 338 2.98 -9.34 16.79
N GLU A 339 2.53 -9.75 17.98
CA GLU A 339 3.35 -9.75 19.20
C GLU A 339 4.60 -10.61 19.04
N VAL A 340 4.44 -11.86 18.57
CA VAL A 340 5.57 -12.75 18.29
C VAL A 340 6.51 -12.14 17.25
N VAL A 341 5.98 -11.63 16.14
CA VAL A 341 6.78 -11.06 15.04
C VAL A 341 7.53 -9.80 15.48
N LEU A 342 6.94 -8.97 16.35
CA LEU A 342 7.56 -7.73 16.87
C LEU A 342 8.45 -7.96 18.11
N SER A 343 8.38 -9.14 18.74
CA SER A 343 9.15 -9.43 19.96
C SER A 343 10.66 -9.47 19.74
N ASP A 344 11.09 -9.75 18.50
CA ASP A 344 12.50 -9.82 18.12
C ASP A 344 12.70 -9.29 16.69
N PRO A 345 13.65 -8.39 16.42
CA PRO A 345 13.96 -7.93 15.07
C PRO A 345 14.24 -9.06 14.07
N ARG A 346 14.77 -10.22 14.51
CA ARG A 346 14.98 -11.41 13.66
C ARG A 346 13.66 -11.99 13.16
N HIS A 347 12.59 -11.87 13.94
CA HIS A 347 11.24 -12.28 13.54
C HIS A 347 10.63 -11.27 12.55
N PHE A 348 10.83 -9.98 12.78
CA PHE A 348 10.25 -8.95 11.91
C PHE A 348 10.96 -8.81 10.55
N PHE A 349 12.31 -8.83 10.51
CA PHE A 349 13.08 -8.58 9.29
C PHE A 349 13.40 -9.87 8.51
N ARG A 350 12.39 -10.72 8.33
CA ARG A 350 12.45 -11.95 7.51
C ARG A 350 11.16 -12.17 6.73
N SER A 351 11.15 -13.22 5.91
CA SER A 351 9.92 -13.73 5.30
C SER A 351 9.41 -14.97 6.03
N TYR A 352 8.14 -15.30 5.84
CA TYR A 352 7.48 -16.48 6.39
C TYR A 352 6.91 -17.33 5.26
N SER A 353 7.06 -18.65 5.34
CA SER A 353 6.30 -19.53 4.45
C SER A 353 4.82 -19.53 4.84
N ALA A 354 3.94 -19.86 3.89
CA ALA A 354 2.51 -19.98 4.15
C ALA A 354 2.23 -21.06 5.22
N GLY A 355 2.91 -22.20 5.16
CA GLY A 355 2.80 -23.23 6.19
C GLY A 355 3.20 -22.76 7.59
N GLU A 356 4.30 -22.00 7.73
CA GLU A 356 4.72 -21.45 9.02
C GLU A 356 3.71 -20.44 9.57
N LEU A 357 3.18 -19.58 8.70
CA LEU A 357 2.15 -18.62 9.07
C LEU A 357 0.85 -19.31 9.50
N SER A 358 0.44 -20.36 8.76
CA SER A 358 -0.71 -21.20 9.08
C SER A 358 -0.56 -21.85 10.46
N ARG A 359 0.62 -22.42 10.74
CA ARG A 359 0.97 -22.98 12.05
C ARG A 359 0.84 -21.94 13.16
N MET A 360 1.41 -20.74 12.97
CA MET A 360 1.36 -19.67 13.98
C MET A 360 -0.07 -19.16 14.22
N MET A 361 -0.89 -19.06 13.17
CA MET A 361 -2.28 -18.60 13.26
C MET A 361 -3.23 -19.61 13.89
N THR A 362 -2.93 -20.91 13.79
CA THR A 362 -3.80 -22.00 14.24
C THR A 362 -3.32 -22.72 15.49
N ALA A 363 -2.07 -22.49 15.92
CA ALA A 363 -1.54 -23.07 17.15
C ALA A 363 -2.39 -22.66 18.36
N PRO A 364 -2.59 -23.53 19.36
CA PRO A 364 -3.24 -23.15 20.62
C PRO A 364 -2.51 -21.97 21.25
N THR A 365 -3.22 -20.93 21.66
CA THR A 365 -2.61 -19.82 22.40
C THR A 365 -2.07 -20.40 23.72
N PRO A 366 -0.78 -20.20 24.07
CA PRO A 366 -0.31 -20.62 25.38
C PRO A 366 -1.16 -19.91 26.44
N ARG A 367 -1.81 -20.67 27.32
CA ARG A 367 -2.49 -20.10 28.49
C ARG A 367 -1.45 -19.31 29.27
N SER A 368 -1.75 -18.05 29.57
CA SER A 368 -0.96 -17.26 30.52
C SER A 368 -0.89 -18.03 31.84
N VAL A 369 0.25 -18.63 32.11
CA VAL A 369 0.55 -19.10 33.46
C VAL A 369 0.96 -17.84 34.20
N SER A 370 0.12 -17.36 35.10
CA SER A 370 0.51 -16.35 36.09
C SER A 370 1.78 -16.83 36.77
N ALA A 371 2.87 -16.06 36.65
CA ALA A 371 4.09 -16.34 37.38
C ALA A 371 3.80 -16.37 38.90
N PRO A 372 4.40 -17.31 39.65
CA PRO A 372 4.24 -17.39 41.09
C PRO A 372 4.80 -16.18 41.83
#